data_AF-A0A355E5E0-F1
#
_entry.id   AF-A0A355E5E0-F1
#
_cell.length_a   1.000
_cell.length_b   1.000
_cell.length_c   1.000
_cell.angle_alpha   90.00
_cell.angle_beta   90.00
_cell.angle_gamma   90.00
#
_symmetry.space_group_name_H-M   'P 1'
#
loop_
_entity.id
_entity.type
_entity.pdbx_description
1 polymer ?
#
loop_
_entity_poly.entity_id
_entity_poly.type
_entity_poly.pdbx_seq_one_letter_code
_entity_poly.pdbx_strand_id
1 'polypeptide(L)'
;MERDVEAVVLRNGGKVLGKVRHPLSTQDFSSFLLQAQASKAKIVGLANAGADVTNSIKQGAEFGIVKGGQNFAGLLVFITDVHALGLEKAQGLIFTETFYWDMNEQTRAFAKRFAERNRGIHPTMIHAGAYAGTLHYLKAVEALKSD
;
A
#
# COMPACT_ATOMS: atom_id res chain seq x y z
N MET A 1 3.86 11.52 4.00
CA MET A 1 4.33 10.12 4.01
C MET A 1 5.75 9.99 4.56
N GLU A 2 6.82 10.40 3.84
CA GLU A 2 8.22 10.27 4.32
C GLU A 2 8.41 10.86 5.74
N ARG A 3 8.06 12.13 5.92
CA ARG A 3 8.17 12.86 7.20
C ARG A 3 7.39 12.17 8.33
N ASP A 4 6.19 11.69 8.04
CA ASP A 4 5.30 11.15 9.08
C ASP A 4 5.79 9.76 9.54
N VAL A 5 6.30 8.95 8.61
CA VAL A 5 6.93 7.66 8.94
C VAL A 5 8.20 7.85 9.74
N GLU A 6 9.06 8.79 9.35
CA GLU A 6 10.26 9.11 10.11
C GLU A 6 9.93 9.50 11.56
N ALA A 7 8.93 10.38 11.75
CA ALA A 7 8.50 10.79 13.08
C ALA A 7 8.04 9.59 13.92
N VAL A 8 7.28 8.64 13.34
CA VAL A 8 6.83 7.42 14.03
C VAL A 8 8.02 6.51 14.36
N VAL A 9 8.93 6.28 13.42
CA VAL A 9 10.11 5.43 13.64
C VAL A 9 10.96 5.97 14.79
N LEU A 10 11.29 7.26 14.77
CA LEU A 10 12.12 7.89 15.80
C LEU A 10 11.42 7.89 17.17
N ARG A 11 10.12 8.21 17.21
CA ARG A 11 9.34 8.22 18.46
C ARG A 11 9.27 6.84 19.13
N ASN A 12 9.28 5.76 18.35
CA ASN A 12 9.25 4.39 18.85
C ASN A 12 10.67 3.79 19.07
N GLY A 13 11.72 4.62 19.13
CA GLY A 13 13.09 4.18 19.39
C GLY A 13 13.79 3.51 18.20
N GLY A 14 13.20 3.57 17.01
CA GLY A 14 13.82 3.14 15.76
C GLY A 14 14.85 4.14 15.24
N LYS A 15 15.58 3.74 14.20
CA LYS A 15 16.57 4.58 13.50
C LYS A 15 16.26 4.64 12.02
N VAL A 16 16.40 5.83 11.43
CA VAL A 16 16.36 6.02 9.97
C VAL A 16 17.80 6.03 9.45
N LEU A 17 18.20 4.99 8.73
CA LEU A 17 19.59 4.82 8.27
C LEU A 17 19.90 5.57 6.98
N GLY A 18 18.88 6.05 6.26
CA GLY A 18 19.05 6.78 5.01
C GLY A 18 17.72 7.12 4.37
N LYS A 19 17.78 8.01 3.36
CA LYS A 19 16.65 8.41 2.54
C LYS A 19 17.14 8.65 1.12
N VAL A 20 16.33 8.29 0.14
CA VAL A 20 16.60 8.55 -1.27
C VAL A 20 15.31 8.91 -1.97
N ARG A 21 15.35 9.90 -2.87
CA ARG A 21 14.18 10.38 -3.61
C ARG A 21 14.32 10.02 -5.08
N HIS A 22 13.23 9.54 -5.66
CA HIS A 22 13.12 9.27 -7.09
C HIS A 22 12.05 10.21 -7.69
N PRO A 23 12.15 10.55 -8.99
CA PRO A 23 11.08 11.24 -9.70
C PRO A 23 9.78 10.41 -9.73
N LEU A 24 8.63 11.07 -9.83
CA LEU A 24 7.36 10.39 -10.08
C LEU A 24 7.41 9.66 -11.44
N SER A 25 6.81 8.48 -11.52
CA SER A 25 6.79 7.66 -12.74
C SER A 25 8.19 7.21 -13.17
N THR A 26 9.01 6.84 -12.19
CA THR A 26 10.35 6.27 -12.44
C THR A 26 10.20 4.87 -13.01
N GLN A 27 10.95 4.55 -14.06
CA GLN A 27 10.95 3.20 -14.65
C GLN A 27 12.09 2.34 -14.11
N ASP A 28 13.26 2.94 -13.87
CA ASP A 28 14.45 2.26 -13.35
C ASP A 28 14.76 2.73 -11.92
N PHE A 29 14.60 1.83 -10.97
CA PHE A 29 14.86 2.06 -9.55
C PHE A 29 16.23 1.55 -9.08
N SER A 30 17.05 1.00 -9.99
CA SER A 30 18.29 0.28 -9.65
C SER A 30 19.20 1.06 -8.71
N SER A 31 19.50 2.32 -9.03
CA SER A 31 20.41 3.15 -8.22
C SER A 31 19.84 3.47 -6.82
N PHE A 32 18.53 3.62 -6.69
CA PHE A 32 17.85 3.88 -5.42
C PHE A 32 17.80 2.62 -4.55
N LEU A 33 17.52 1.48 -5.18
CA LEU A 33 17.44 0.17 -4.52
C LEU A 33 18.81 -0.31 -4.05
N LEU A 34 19.88 -0.09 -4.82
CA LEU A 34 21.25 -0.39 -4.39
C LEU A 34 21.67 0.43 -3.18
N GLN A 35 21.27 1.70 -3.10
CA GLN A 35 21.49 2.52 -1.90
C GLN A 35 20.72 1.98 -0.69
N ALA A 36 19.45 1.60 -0.88
CA ALA A 36 18.66 0.97 0.17
C ALA A 36 19.28 -0.37 0.63
N GLN A 37 19.82 -1.16 -0.30
CA GLN A 37 20.49 -2.43 -0.01
C GLN A 37 21.79 -2.24 0.77
N ALA A 38 22.59 -1.25 0.37
CA ALA A 38 23.85 -0.92 1.02
C ALA A 38 23.65 -0.42 2.45
N SER A 39 22.51 0.22 2.76
CA SER A 39 22.20 0.74 4.10
C SER A 39 22.09 -0.33 5.19
N LYS A 40 21.85 -1.59 4.81
CA LYS A 40 21.57 -2.71 5.73
C LYS A 40 20.39 -2.46 6.68
N ALA A 41 19.50 -1.52 6.35
CA ALA A 41 18.29 -1.28 7.11
C ALA A 41 17.38 -2.52 7.08
N LYS A 42 16.88 -2.95 8.24
CA LYS A 42 15.95 -4.10 8.32
C LYS A 42 14.71 -3.91 7.45
N ILE A 43 14.23 -2.66 7.35
CA ILE A 43 13.04 -2.28 6.60
C ILE A 43 13.40 -1.22 5.57
N VAL A 44 12.98 -1.43 4.32
CA VAL A 44 13.01 -0.42 3.25
C VAL A 44 11.59 0.12 3.09
N GLY A 45 11.36 1.35 3.57
CA GLY A 45 10.08 2.03 3.46
C GLY A 45 9.88 2.64 2.07
N LEU A 46 8.83 2.21 1.37
CA LEU A 46 8.47 2.70 0.05
C LEU A 46 7.43 3.82 0.17
N ALA A 47 7.90 5.06 0.19
CA ALA A 47 7.07 6.27 0.27
C ALA A 47 6.56 6.74 -1.10
N ASN A 48 6.03 5.81 -1.89
CA ASN A 48 5.47 6.02 -3.23
C ASN A 48 4.19 5.17 -3.40
N ALA A 49 3.62 5.13 -4.61
CA ALA A 49 2.35 4.44 -4.87
C ALA A 49 2.22 3.99 -6.34
N GLY A 50 1.22 3.16 -6.62
CA GLY A 50 0.84 2.75 -7.98
C GLY A 50 1.97 2.06 -8.74
N ALA A 51 2.27 2.52 -9.95
CA ALA A 51 3.32 1.93 -10.78
C ALA A 51 4.70 1.99 -10.10
N ASP A 52 5.00 3.08 -9.38
CA ASP A 52 6.29 3.26 -8.72
C ASP A 52 6.52 2.21 -7.62
N VAL A 53 5.50 1.92 -6.80
CA VAL A 53 5.62 0.92 -5.72
C VAL A 53 5.76 -0.48 -6.30
N THR A 54 4.98 -0.82 -7.33
CA THR A 54 5.06 -2.15 -7.95
C THR A 54 6.39 -2.36 -8.69
N ASN A 55 6.92 -1.35 -9.39
CA ASN A 55 8.23 -1.42 -10.04
C ASN A 55 9.37 -1.50 -9.03
N SER A 56 9.31 -0.71 -7.95
CA SER A 56 10.30 -0.75 -6.85
C SER A 56 10.41 -2.15 -6.24
N ILE A 57 9.27 -2.80 -5.97
CA ILE A 57 9.23 -4.14 -5.39
C ILE A 57 9.74 -5.19 -6.39
N LYS A 58 9.33 -5.11 -7.66
CA LYS A 58 9.79 -6.04 -8.71
C LYS A 58 11.30 -6.03 -8.86
N GLN A 59 11.88 -4.85 -9.05
CA GLN A 59 13.34 -4.70 -9.21
C GLN A 59 14.07 -5.00 -7.90
N GLY A 60 13.50 -4.62 -6.75
CA GLY A 60 14.07 -4.94 -5.44
C GLY A 60 14.19 -6.45 -5.18
N ALA A 61 13.20 -7.23 -5.65
CA ALA A 61 13.25 -8.68 -5.63
C ALA A 61 14.33 -9.25 -6.57
N GLU A 62 14.50 -8.66 -7.76
CA GLU A 62 15.54 -9.03 -8.74
C GLU A 62 16.95 -8.78 -8.19
N PHE A 63 17.17 -7.67 -7.46
CA PHE A 63 18.41 -7.41 -6.74
C PHE A 63 18.61 -8.23 -5.46
N GLY A 64 17.64 -9.08 -5.11
CA GLY A 64 17.73 -9.96 -3.96
C GLY A 64 17.69 -9.22 -2.62
N ILE A 65 17.10 -8.02 -2.54
CA ILE A 65 17.01 -7.25 -1.29
C ILE A 65 16.29 -8.05 -0.21
N VAL A 66 15.16 -8.67 -0.57
CA VAL A 66 14.38 -9.51 0.36
C VAL A 66 15.14 -10.78 0.73
N LYS A 67 15.73 -11.46 -0.27
CA LYS A 67 16.57 -12.65 -0.04
C LYS A 67 17.80 -12.35 0.82
N GLY A 68 18.29 -11.10 0.78
CA GLY A 68 19.40 -10.59 1.59
C GLY A 68 19.04 -10.20 3.02
N GLY A 69 17.78 -10.39 3.44
CA GLY A 69 17.34 -10.22 4.83
C GLY A 69 16.71 -8.87 5.17
N GLN A 70 16.56 -7.97 4.19
CA GLN A 70 15.76 -6.75 4.37
C GLN A 70 14.30 -7.03 3.99
N ASN A 71 13.35 -6.22 4.45
CA ASN A 71 11.96 -6.34 4.04
C ASN A 71 11.39 -5.02 3.53
N PHE A 72 10.43 -5.08 2.62
CA PHE A 72 9.74 -3.90 2.12
C PHE A 72 8.53 -3.55 3.01
N ALA A 73 8.38 -2.27 3.30
CA ALA A 73 7.18 -1.71 3.88
C ALA A 73 6.54 -0.73 2.88
N GLY A 74 5.40 -1.09 2.31
CA GLY A 74 4.64 -0.24 1.41
C GLY A 74 3.79 0.75 2.20
N LEU A 75 4.04 2.05 2.04
CA LEU A 75 3.29 3.06 2.79
C LEU A 75 1.94 3.39 2.16
N LEU A 76 1.77 3.09 0.87
CA LEU A 76 0.50 3.12 0.16
C LEU A 76 0.50 1.98 -0.86
N VAL A 77 -0.25 0.93 -0.53
CA VAL A 77 -0.41 -0.29 -1.35
C VAL A 77 -1.89 -0.62 -1.37
N PHE A 78 -2.36 -1.04 -2.54
CA PHE A 78 -3.70 -1.55 -2.74
C PHE A 78 -3.67 -3.03 -3.12
N ILE A 79 -4.78 -3.74 -2.92
CA ILE A 79 -4.93 -5.13 -3.41
C ILE A 79 -4.63 -5.27 -4.93
N THR A 80 -4.87 -4.24 -5.73
CA THR A 80 -4.52 -4.23 -7.16
C THR A 80 -3.02 -4.28 -7.40
N ASP A 81 -2.22 -3.68 -6.51
CA ASP A 81 -0.77 -3.73 -6.59
C ASP A 81 -0.26 -5.13 -6.28
N VAL A 82 -0.87 -5.80 -5.27
CA VAL A 82 -0.58 -7.21 -4.95
C VAL A 82 -0.91 -8.12 -6.14
N HIS A 83 -2.04 -7.91 -6.81
CA HIS A 83 -2.37 -8.64 -8.05
C HIS A 83 -1.36 -8.38 -9.17
N ALA A 84 -0.89 -7.13 -9.34
CA ALA A 84 0.09 -6.77 -10.37
C ALA A 84 1.50 -7.30 -10.08
N LEU A 85 1.82 -7.57 -8.81
CA LEU A 85 3.07 -8.18 -8.37
C LEU A 85 3.05 -9.70 -8.47
N GLY A 86 1.90 -10.32 -8.20
CA GLY A 86 1.79 -11.73 -7.88
C GLY A 86 2.32 -12.04 -6.47
N LEU A 87 1.82 -13.12 -5.88
CA LEU A 87 2.16 -13.49 -4.49
C LEU A 87 3.64 -13.80 -4.30
N GLU A 88 4.33 -14.33 -5.31
CA GLU A 88 5.76 -14.63 -5.23
C GLU A 88 6.59 -13.37 -4.90
N LYS A 89 6.27 -12.23 -5.51
CA LYS A 89 6.97 -10.96 -5.29
C LYS A 89 6.39 -10.16 -4.12
N ALA A 90 5.11 -10.35 -3.81
CA ALA A 90 4.43 -9.64 -2.72
C ALA A 90 4.57 -10.33 -1.35
N GLN A 91 5.03 -11.58 -1.29
CA GLN A 91 5.15 -12.30 -0.02
C GLN A 91 6.04 -11.55 0.98
N GLY A 92 5.57 -11.45 2.22
CA GLY A 92 6.28 -10.74 3.29
C GLY A 92 6.17 -9.22 3.25
N LEU A 93 5.56 -8.63 2.21
CA LEU A 93 5.31 -7.18 2.15
C LEU A 93 4.44 -6.74 3.33
N ILE A 94 4.92 -5.74 4.08
CA ILE A 94 4.20 -5.14 5.19
C ILE A 94 3.52 -3.87 4.68
N PHE A 95 2.21 -3.75 4.89
CA PHE A 95 1.44 -2.58 4.51
C PHE A 95 0.20 -2.46 5.40
N THR A 96 -0.42 -1.29 5.38
CA THR A 96 -1.66 -1.00 6.12
C THR A 96 -2.79 -0.68 5.16
N GLU A 97 -3.97 -1.21 5.43
CA GLU A 97 -5.19 -0.99 4.65
C GLU A 97 -6.33 -0.62 5.61
N THR A 98 -7.27 0.22 5.16
CA THR A 98 -8.46 0.57 5.95
C THR A 98 -9.63 -0.38 5.69
N PHE A 99 -9.55 -1.21 4.65
CA PHE A 99 -10.55 -2.20 4.29
C PHE A 99 -9.91 -3.35 3.50
N TYR A 100 -10.29 -4.59 3.82
CA TYR A 100 -9.94 -5.77 3.03
C TYR A 100 -11.18 -6.60 2.75
N TRP A 101 -11.39 -6.98 1.48
CA TRP A 101 -12.65 -7.57 1.03
C TRP A 101 -12.98 -8.88 1.75
N ASP A 102 -11.97 -9.68 2.08
CA ASP A 102 -12.13 -10.99 2.73
C ASP A 102 -11.86 -10.97 4.25
N MET A 103 -11.83 -9.79 4.88
CA MET A 103 -11.50 -9.67 6.30
C MET A 103 -12.51 -10.40 7.20
N ASN A 104 -13.80 -10.26 6.91
CA ASN A 104 -14.88 -10.89 7.67
C ASN A 104 -16.16 -11.04 6.81
N GLU A 105 -17.23 -11.55 7.41
CA GLU A 105 -18.49 -11.77 6.70
C GLU A 105 -19.12 -10.48 6.18
N GLN A 106 -19.05 -9.38 6.94
CA GLN A 106 -19.61 -8.09 6.54
C GLN A 106 -18.86 -7.51 5.34
N THR A 107 -17.52 -7.57 5.35
CA THR A 107 -16.71 -7.13 4.20
C THR A 107 -16.97 -7.99 2.97
N ARG A 108 -17.10 -9.33 3.14
CA ARG A 108 -17.44 -10.26 2.05
C ARG A 108 -18.81 -9.96 1.44
N ALA A 109 -19.82 -9.69 2.26
CA ALA A 109 -21.17 -9.38 1.80
C ALA A 109 -21.20 -8.09 0.96
N PHE A 110 -20.51 -7.04 1.41
CA PHE A 110 -20.33 -5.81 0.62
C PHE A 110 -19.54 -6.09 -0.66
N ALA A 111 -18.41 -6.79 -0.57
CA ALA A 111 -17.53 -7.09 -1.70
C ALA A 111 -18.21 -7.91 -2.79
N LYS A 112 -19.12 -8.84 -2.42
CA LYS A 112 -19.94 -9.60 -3.37
C LYS A 112 -20.87 -8.68 -4.16
N ARG A 113 -21.64 -7.83 -3.47
CA ARG A 113 -22.55 -6.85 -4.11
C ARG A 113 -21.82 -5.88 -5.02
N PHE A 114 -20.61 -5.48 -4.64
CA PHE A 114 -19.75 -4.62 -5.44
C PHE A 114 -19.24 -5.35 -6.70
N ALA A 115 -18.70 -6.57 -6.53
CA ALA A 115 -18.13 -7.36 -7.63
C ALA A 115 -19.18 -7.71 -8.70
N GLU A 116 -20.42 -8.00 -8.33
CA GLU A 116 -21.55 -8.19 -9.26
C GLU A 116 -21.75 -7.00 -10.22
N ARG A 117 -21.37 -5.79 -9.79
CA ARG A 117 -21.47 -4.54 -10.57
C ARG A 117 -20.13 -4.07 -11.14
N ASN A 118 -19.06 -4.79 -10.85
CA ASN A 118 -17.69 -4.43 -11.24
C ASN A 118 -16.96 -5.61 -11.90
N ARG A 119 -17.62 -6.29 -12.85
CA ARG A 119 -17.00 -7.35 -13.67
C ARG A 119 -16.36 -8.49 -12.83
N GLY A 120 -16.92 -8.78 -11.66
CA GLY A 120 -16.39 -9.77 -10.72
C GLY A 120 -15.18 -9.30 -9.90
N ILE A 121 -14.72 -8.06 -10.04
CA ILE A 121 -13.55 -7.53 -9.33
C ILE A 121 -13.98 -6.95 -7.99
N HIS A 122 -13.41 -7.48 -6.89
CA HIS A 122 -13.64 -6.99 -5.54
C HIS A 122 -13.12 -5.56 -5.30
N PRO A 123 -13.71 -4.82 -4.34
CA PRO A 123 -13.33 -3.43 -4.09
C PRO A 123 -11.94 -3.30 -3.45
N THR A 124 -11.29 -2.16 -3.71
CA THR A 124 -10.11 -1.69 -2.98
C THR A 124 -10.59 -0.88 -1.78
N MET A 125 -9.70 -0.49 -0.86
CA MET A 125 -10.08 0.43 0.23
C MET A 125 -10.61 1.78 -0.26
N ILE A 126 -10.20 2.24 -1.45
CA ILE A 126 -10.70 3.48 -2.03
C ILE A 126 -12.16 3.34 -2.46
N HIS A 127 -12.51 2.22 -3.12
CA HIS A 127 -13.90 1.93 -3.47
C HIS A 127 -14.79 1.80 -2.22
N ALA A 128 -14.31 1.10 -1.20
CA ALA A 128 -15.02 0.94 0.07
C ALA A 128 -15.18 2.29 0.80
N GLY A 129 -14.13 3.11 0.84
CA GLY A 129 -14.14 4.43 1.46
C GLY A 129 -15.08 5.41 0.76
N ALA A 130 -15.08 5.44 -0.57
CA ALA A 130 -16.02 6.28 -1.34
C ALA A 130 -17.48 5.87 -1.10
N TYR A 131 -17.75 4.55 -1.09
CA TYR A 131 -19.07 4.03 -0.74
C TYR A 131 -19.50 4.45 0.67
N ALA A 132 -18.63 4.24 1.67
CA ALA A 132 -18.92 4.60 3.05
C ALA A 132 -19.14 6.10 3.22
N GLY A 133 -18.25 6.94 2.67
CA GLY A 133 -18.38 8.41 2.74
C GLY A 133 -19.70 8.91 2.15
N THR A 134 -20.08 8.38 0.98
CA THR A 134 -21.35 8.73 0.33
C THR A 134 -22.55 8.28 1.16
N LEU A 135 -22.52 7.04 1.67
CA LEU A 135 -23.59 6.50 2.50
C LEU A 135 -23.77 7.30 3.80
N HIS A 136 -22.66 7.69 4.44
CA HIS A 136 -22.70 8.51 5.65
C HIS A 136 -23.24 9.91 5.38
N TYR A 137 -22.84 10.54 4.27
CA TYR A 137 -23.39 11.83 3.85
C TYR A 137 -24.91 11.76 3.66
N LEU A 138 -25.41 10.79 2.89
CA LEU A 138 -26.85 10.66 2.61
C LEU A 138 -27.67 10.39 3.89
N LYS A 139 -27.14 9.60 4.83
CA LYS A 139 -27.76 9.40 6.14
C LYS A 139 -27.83 10.69 6.96
N ALA A 140 -26.80 11.53 6.88
CA ALA A 140 -26.80 12.82 7.57
C ALA A 140 -27.86 13.77 6.98
N VAL A 141 -27.96 13.83 5.65
CA VAL A 141 -29.00 14.60 4.94
C VAL A 141 -30.41 14.14 5.35
N GLU A 142 -30.64 12.82 5.37
CA GLU A 142 -31.93 12.25 5.81
C GLU A 142 -32.26 12.63 7.27
N ALA A 143 -31.28 12.51 8.18
CA ALA A 143 -31.48 12.82 9.60
C ALA A 143 -31.73 14.31 9.84
N LEU A 144 -31.06 15.19 9.09
CA LEU A 144 -31.20 16.65 9.20
C LEU A 144 -32.39 17.19 8.41
N LYS A 145 -32.91 16.42 7.44
CA LYS A 145 -33.92 16.86 6.45
C LYS A 145 -33.48 18.11 5.68
N SER A 146 -32.17 18.23 5.45
CA SER A 146 -31.51 19.34 4.75
C SER A 146 -30.21 18.84 4.13
N ASP A 147 -29.81 19.42 3.00
CA ASP A 147 -28.51 19.19 2.35
C ASP A 147 -27.43 20.20 2.77
#